data_AF-A0A530ZDQ3-F1
#
_entry.id   AF-A0A530ZDQ3-F1
#
_cell.length_a   1.000
_cell.length_b   1.000
_cell.length_c   1.000
_cell.angle_alpha   90.00
_cell.angle_beta   90.00
_cell.angle_gamma   90.00
#
_symmetry.space_group_name_H-M   'P 1'
#
loop_
_entity.id
_entity.type
_entity.pdbx_description
1 polymer ?
#
loop_
_entity_poly.entity_id
_entity_poly.type
_entity_poly.pdbx_seq_one_letter_code
_entity_poly.pdbx_strand_id
1 'polypeptide(L)'
;MRIIPKEVETLWTLFTAPVIWAGHFLACYALAAIWCAKRGDLGFAVVQAGIVAMTLGALAMIVLSGWLAWRQWGFGTNDPPHDDPTATDRNLFQGFATLLLCGLSFVAVLYVGLPLLFIDGCSP
;
A
#
# COMPACT_ATOMS: atom_id res chain seq x y z
N MET A 1 13.00 25.58 -19.83
CA MET A 1 13.66 24.40 -19.23
C MET A 1 12.63 23.65 -18.42
N ARG A 2 12.29 22.43 -18.83
CA ARG A 2 11.34 21.57 -18.13
C ARG A 2 12.18 20.57 -17.34
N ILE A 3 12.26 20.75 -16.02
CA ILE A 3 13.25 20.11 -15.14
C ILE A 3 12.91 18.63 -14.83
N ILE A 4 11.77 18.15 -15.34
CA ILE A 4 11.32 16.77 -15.13
C ILE A 4 11.26 16.08 -16.49
N PRO A 5 12.07 15.02 -16.73
CA PRO A 5 12.01 14.26 -17.97
C PRO A 5 10.61 13.68 -18.16
N LYS A 6 10.12 13.71 -19.40
CA LYS A 6 8.73 13.37 -19.78
C LYS A 6 8.47 11.85 -19.81
N GLU A 7 9.43 11.05 -19.37
CA GLU A 7 9.47 9.58 -19.40
C GLU A 7 9.86 9.00 -18.04
N VAL A 8 9.28 9.53 -16.98
CA VAL A 8 9.04 8.71 -15.81
C VAL A 8 7.71 8.00 -15.98
N GLU A 9 7.66 7.12 -16.98
CA GLU A 9 7.00 5.83 -16.79
C GLU A 9 7.77 5.04 -15.73
N THR A 10 7.84 5.58 -14.52
CA THR A 10 8.55 4.90 -13.48
C THR A 10 7.63 3.80 -13.03
N LEU A 11 8.13 2.57 -13.15
CA LEU A 11 7.61 1.38 -12.46
C LEU A 11 7.31 1.64 -10.97
N TRP A 12 7.83 2.74 -10.42
CA TRP A 12 7.46 3.22 -9.10
C TRP A 12 5.96 3.39 -8.90
N THR A 13 5.23 3.95 -9.86
CA THR A 13 3.76 4.10 -9.69
C THR A 13 3.07 2.73 -9.51
N LEU A 14 3.54 1.71 -10.25
CA LEU A 14 3.08 0.33 -10.14
C LEU A 14 3.42 -0.30 -8.79
N PHE A 15 4.64 -0.10 -8.30
CA PHE A 15 5.13 -0.72 -7.06
C PHE A 15 4.79 0.06 -5.79
N THR A 16 4.25 1.28 -5.88
CA THR A 16 4.00 2.14 -4.71
C THR A 16 3.11 1.44 -3.66
N ALA A 17 1.95 0.92 -4.07
CA ALA A 17 1.03 0.25 -3.14
C ALA A 17 1.59 -1.06 -2.56
N PRO A 18 2.22 -1.96 -3.35
CA PRO A 18 2.93 -3.13 -2.82
C PRO A 18 4.04 -2.78 -1.82
N VAL A 19 4.82 -1.72 -2.08
CA VAL A 19 5.90 -1.30 -1.16
C VAL A 19 5.34 -0.71 0.13
N ILE A 20 4.26 0.08 0.06
CA ILE A 20 3.56 0.59 1.25
C ILE A 20 3.09 -0.58 2.12
N TRP A 21 2.46 -1.59 1.51
CA TRP A 21 2.03 -2.80 2.22
C TRP A 21 3.21 -3.54 2.85
N ALA A 22 4.28 -3.80 2.10
CA ALA A 22 5.44 -4.53 2.62
C ALA A 22 6.11 -3.78 3.79
N GLY A 23 6.23 -2.46 3.68
CA GLY A 23 6.75 -1.61 4.75
C GLY A 23 5.84 -1.60 5.99
N HIS A 24 4.52 -1.49 5.79
CA HIS A 24 3.53 -1.60 6.87
C HIS A 24 3.62 -2.95 7.58
N PHE A 25 3.63 -4.06 6.83
CA PHE A 25 3.78 -5.41 7.37
C PHE A 25 5.04 -5.56 8.22
N LEU A 26 6.19 -5.18 7.65
CA LEU A 26 7.47 -5.28 8.33
C LEU A 26 7.49 -4.45 9.62
N ALA A 27 6.97 -3.23 9.57
CA ALA A 27 6.96 -2.34 10.72
C ALA A 27 6.01 -2.84 11.83
N CYS A 28 4.81 -3.34 11.48
CA CYS A 28 3.90 -3.94 12.45
C CYS A 28 4.52 -5.18 13.11
N TYR A 29 5.13 -6.05 12.30
CA TYR A 29 5.78 -7.26 12.77
C TYR A 29 6.97 -6.95 13.70
N ALA A 30 7.85 -6.05 13.28
CA ALA A 30 9.01 -5.65 14.09
C ALA A 30 8.59 -5.00 15.40
N LEU A 31 7.59 -4.11 15.37
CA LEU A 31 7.07 -3.47 16.57
C LEU A 31 6.52 -4.49 17.57
N ALA A 32 5.68 -5.42 17.11
CA ALA A 32 5.13 -6.48 17.94
C ALA A 32 6.23 -7.40 18.51
N ALA A 33 7.17 -7.85 17.66
CA ALA A 33 8.26 -8.72 18.09
C ALA A 33 9.18 -8.06 19.12
N ILE A 34 9.56 -6.79 18.90
CA ILE A 34 10.39 -6.03 19.84
C ILE A 34 9.65 -5.83 21.16
N TRP A 35 8.36 -5.49 21.11
CA TRP A 35 7.56 -5.28 22.31
C TRP A 35 7.43 -6.57 23.14
N CYS A 36 7.14 -7.71 22.50
CA CYS A 36 7.11 -9.00 23.19
C CYS A 36 8.47 -9.36 23.80
N ALA A 37 9.55 -9.23 23.04
CA ALA A 37 10.89 -9.67 23.46
C ALA A 37 11.47 -8.82 24.59
N LYS A 38 11.20 -7.51 24.58
CA LYS A 38 11.77 -6.56 25.54
C LYS A 38 10.86 -6.22 26.71
N ARG A 39 9.63 -6.75 26.75
CA ARG A 39 8.58 -6.37 27.72
C ARG A 39 8.53 -4.86 27.90
N GLY A 40 8.31 -4.14 26.80
CA GLY A 40 8.38 -2.69 26.81
C GLY A 40 7.52 -2.09 27.92
N ASP A 41 8.04 -1.10 28.65
CA ASP A 41 7.29 -0.35 29.69
C ASP A 41 6.01 0.29 29.14
N LEU A 42 5.90 0.41 27.82
CA LEU A 42 4.69 0.83 27.11
C LEU A 42 3.63 -0.26 27.19
N GLY A 43 2.46 0.05 27.77
CA GLY A 43 1.33 -0.87 27.80
C GLY A 43 0.84 -1.26 26.39
N PHE A 44 0.23 -2.44 26.28
CA PHE A 44 -0.27 -3.00 25.01
C PHE A 44 -1.16 -2.01 24.22
N ALA A 45 -1.98 -1.22 24.93
CA ALA A 45 -2.85 -0.20 24.32
C ALA A 45 -2.08 0.84 23.49
N VAL A 46 -0.86 1.21 23.90
CA VAL A 46 -0.02 2.17 23.16
C VAL A 46 0.48 1.53 21.86
N VAL A 47 0.92 0.27 21.92
CA VAL A 47 1.36 -0.48 20.74
C VAL A 47 0.20 -0.70 19.77
N GLN A 48 -0.96 -1.08 20.30
CA GLN A 48 -2.19 -1.25 19.52
C GLN A 48 -2.57 0.06 18.80
N ALA A 49 -2.58 1.19 19.51
CA ALA A 49 -2.85 2.50 18.92
C ALA A 49 -1.82 2.87 17.82
N GLY A 50 -0.54 2.56 18.04
CA GLY A 50 0.51 2.76 17.04
C GLY A 50 0.27 1.95 15.76
N ILE A 51 -0.08 0.67 15.89
CA ILE A 51 -0.35 -0.17 14.73
C ILE A 51 -1.63 0.28 14.00
N VAL A 52 -2.68 0.67 14.74
CA VAL A 52 -3.90 1.24 14.13
C VAL A 52 -3.56 2.51 13.33
N ALA A 53 -2.76 3.42 13.88
CA ALA A 53 -2.34 4.63 13.18
C ALA A 53 -1.53 4.32 11.91
N MET A 54 -0.57 3.39 11.98
CA MET A 54 0.20 2.94 10.82
C MET A 54 -0.69 2.30 9.75
N THR A 55 -1.68 1.51 10.16
CA THR A 55 -2.63 0.86 9.26
C THR A 55 -3.48 1.88 8.53
N LEU A 56 -4.06 2.86 9.25
CA LEU A 56 -4.82 3.94 8.64
C LEU A 56 -3.97 4.78 7.67
N GLY A 57 -2.72 5.08 8.05
CA GLY A 57 -1.77 5.76 7.17
C GLY A 57 -1.48 4.99 5.88
N ALA A 58 -1.21 3.69 6.00
CA ALA A 58 -0.97 2.82 4.84
C ALA A 58 -2.19 2.74 3.91
N LEU A 59 -3.40 2.57 4.47
CA LEU A 59 -4.64 2.54 3.71
C LEU A 59 -4.89 3.87 2.99
N ALA A 60 -4.68 5.01 3.66
CA ALA A 60 -4.85 6.32 3.05
C ALA A 60 -3.90 6.52 1.85
N MET A 61 -2.63 6.11 1.99
CA MET A 61 -1.65 6.19 0.90
C MET A 61 -2.02 5.26 -0.26
N ILE A 62 -2.46 4.03 0.00
CA ILE A 62 -2.90 3.08 -1.03
C ILE A 62 -4.14 3.59 -1.76
N VAL A 63 -5.13 4.13 -1.04
CA VAL A 63 -6.34 4.72 -1.64
C VAL A 63 -5.98 5.91 -2.52
N LEU A 64 -5.06 6.77 -2.08
CA LEU A 64 -4.57 7.88 -2.88
C LEU A 64 -3.87 7.40 -4.16
N SER A 65 -2.99 6.39 -4.06
CA SER A 65 -2.35 5.77 -5.22
C SER A 65 -3.37 5.17 -6.20
N GLY A 66 -4.37 4.46 -5.69
CA GLY A 66 -5.46 3.90 -6.49
C GLY A 66 -6.28 4.98 -7.18
N TRP A 67 -6.62 6.07 -6.48
CA TRP A 67 -7.34 7.18 -7.07
C TRP A 67 -6.58 7.87 -8.20
N LEU A 68 -5.27 8.06 -8.04
CA LEU A 68 -4.40 8.61 -9.09
C LEU A 68 -4.33 7.67 -10.30
N ALA A 69 -4.20 6.35 -10.07
CA ALA A 69 -4.19 5.35 -11.13
C ALA A 69 -5.53 5.28 -11.88
N TRP A 70 -6.65 5.45 -11.17
CA TRP A 70 -7.98 5.50 -11.78
C TRP A 70 -8.13 6.71 -12.71
N ARG A 71 -7.60 7.85 -12.28
CA ARG A 71 -7.52 9.06 -13.12
C ARG A 71 -6.61 8.84 -14.34
N GLN A 72 -5.48 8.16 -14.18
CA GLN A 72 -4.53 7.87 -15.26
C GLN A 72 -5.13 6.92 -16.32
N TRP A 73 -5.90 5.91 -15.90
CA TRP A 73 -6.61 5.02 -16.82
C TRP A 73 -7.78 5.70 -17.55
N GLY A 74 -8.11 6.96 -17.22
CA GLY A 74 -9.20 7.69 -17.85
C GLY A 74 -10.57 7.25 -17.37
N PHE A 75 -10.71 6.90 -16.08
CA PHE A 75 -11.98 6.52 -15.46
C PHE A 75 -12.65 5.27 -16.03
N GLY A 76 -11.88 4.39 -16.70
CA GLY A 76 -12.43 3.20 -17.35
C GLY A 76 -13.16 3.47 -18.65
N THR A 77 -12.85 4.58 -19.32
CA THR A 77 -13.42 4.93 -20.63
C THR A 77 -12.82 4.15 -21.79
N ASN A 78 -11.61 3.60 -21.64
CA ASN A 78 -10.98 2.73 -22.63
C ASN A 78 -10.86 1.32 -22.04
N ASP A 79 -11.63 0.39 -22.60
CA ASP A 79 -11.59 -1.02 -22.21
C ASP A 79 -10.26 -1.68 -22.64
N PRO A 80 -9.71 -2.61 -21.85
CA PRO A 80 -8.55 -3.43 -22.23
C PRO A 80 -8.79 -4.18 -23.56
N PRO A 81 -7.73 -4.58 -24.31
CA PRO A 81 -6.43 -5.00 -23.79
C PRO A 81 -5.27 -3.98 -23.73
N HIS A 82 -5.36 -2.80 -24.35
CA HIS A 82 -4.26 -1.81 -24.45
C HIS A 82 -2.91 -2.44 -24.88
N ASP A 83 -2.92 -3.21 -25.97
CA ASP A 83 -1.80 -4.03 -26.44
C ASP A 83 -1.07 -3.47 -27.67
N ASP A 84 -1.47 -2.29 -28.16
CA ASP A 84 -0.74 -1.65 -29.25
C ASP A 84 0.63 -1.15 -28.78
N PRO A 85 1.66 -1.14 -29.65
CA PRO A 85 3.00 -0.63 -29.32
C PRO A 85 3.03 0.91 -29.26
N THR A 86 2.06 1.53 -28.61
CA THR A 86 1.95 2.97 -28.40
C THR A 86 2.29 3.36 -26.96
N ALA A 87 2.76 4.59 -26.78
CA ALA A 87 2.97 5.12 -25.43
C ALA A 87 1.65 5.29 -24.65
N THR A 88 0.53 5.48 -25.34
CA THR A 88 -0.78 5.66 -24.71
C THR A 88 -1.26 4.36 -24.09
N ASP A 89 -1.24 3.27 -24.84
CA ASP A 89 -1.65 1.94 -24.40
C ASP A 89 -0.83 1.47 -23.20
N ARG A 90 0.49 1.69 -23.23
CA ARG A 90 1.38 1.39 -22.11
C ARG A 90 1.00 2.14 -20.83
N ASN A 91 0.62 3.41 -20.94
CA ASN A 91 0.16 4.20 -19.80
C ASN A 91 -1.20 3.73 -19.26
N LEU A 92 -2.13 3.33 -20.14
CA LEU A 92 -3.43 2.78 -19.76
C LEU A 92 -3.28 1.43 -19.05
N PHE A 93 -2.44 0.54 -19.59
CA PHE A 93 -2.08 -0.73 -18.97
C PHE A 93 -1.47 -0.52 -17.58
N GLN A 94 -0.50 0.40 -17.47
CA GLN A 94 0.14 0.70 -16.18
C GLN A 94 -0.85 1.25 -15.15
N GLY A 95 -1.79 2.11 -15.57
CA GLY A 95 -2.87 2.60 -14.72
C GLY A 95 -3.77 1.47 -14.21
N PHE A 96 -4.20 0.59 -15.11
CA PHE A 96 -5.04 -0.57 -14.76
C PHE A 96 -4.32 -1.56 -13.84
N ALA A 97 -3.07 -1.91 -14.14
CA ALA A 97 -2.26 -2.80 -13.30
C ALA A 97 -2.03 -2.20 -11.90
N THR A 98 -1.78 -0.89 -11.83
CA THR A 98 -1.66 -0.17 -10.55
C THR A 98 -2.94 -0.24 -9.73
N LEU A 99 -4.12 -0.14 -10.35
CA LEU A 99 -5.40 -0.29 -9.65
C LEU A 99 -5.56 -1.68 -9.02
N LEU A 100 -5.26 -2.73 -9.77
CA LEU A 100 -5.34 -4.10 -9.28
C LEU A 100 -4.38 -4.32 -8.10
N LEU A 101 -3.14 -3.81 -8.21
CA LEU A 101 -2.15 -3.89 -7.15
C LEU A 101 -2.55 -3.07 -5.93
N CYS A 102 -3.17 -1.90 -6.11
CA CYS A 102 -3.73 -1.13 -4.99
C CYS A 102 -4.83 -1.92 -4.27
N GLY A 103 -5.74 -2.56 -5.01
CA GLY A 103 -6.79 -3.41 -4.44
C GLY A 103 -6.20 -4.58 -3.63
N LEU A 104 -5.22 -5.29 -4.19
CA LEU A 104 -4.53 -6.39 -3.51
C LEU A 104 -3.82 -5.91 -2.24
N SER A 105 -3.03 -4.84 -2.32
CA SER A 105 -2.33 -4.27 -1.17
C SER A 105 -3.27 -3.77 -0.09
N PHE A 106 -4.41 -3.19 -0.46
CA PHE A 106 -5.41 -2.73 0.49
C PHE A 106 -5.96 -3.90 1.33
N VAL A 107 -6.36 -4.98 0.67
CA VAL A 107 -6.83 -6.21 1.35
C VAL A 107 -5.72 -6.77 2.24
N ALA A 108 -4.48 -6.80 1.74
CA ALA A 108 -3.35 -7.33 2.48
C ALA A 108 -3.06 -6.50 3.76
N VAL A 109 -3.13 -5.17 3.71
CA VAL A 109 -2.98 -4.29 4.89
C VAL A 109 -4.07 -4.56 5.94
N LEU A 110 -5.33 -4.76 5.51
CA LEU A 110 -6.41 -5.13 6.43
C LEU A 110 -6.16 -6.49 7.11
N TYR A 111 -5.67 -7.47 6.36
CA TYR A 111 -5.31 -8.78 6.89
C TYR A 111 -4.18 -8.72 7.91
N VAL A 112 -3.18 -7.86 7.70
CA VAL A 112 -2.10 -7.64 8.67
C VAL A 112 -2.63 -7.03 9.97
N GLY A 113 -3.61 -6.14 9.88
CA GLY A 113 -4.24 -5.52 11.05
C GLY A 113 -5.22 -6.43 11.81
N LEU A 114 -5.76 -7.47 11.17
CA LEU A 114 -6.83 -8.30 11.72
C LEU A 114 -6.51 -8.97 13.08
N PRO A 115 -5.30 -9.51 13.33
CA PRO A 115 -4.97 -10.14 14.61
C PRO A 115 -5.12 -9.22 15.83
N LEU A 116 -4.99 -7.90 15.66
CA LEU A 116 -5.14 -6.92 16.75
C LEU A 116 -6.56 -6.84 17.33
N LEU A 117 -7.55 -7.41 16.64
CA LEU A 117 -8.92 -7.49 17.13
C LEU A 117 -9.17 -8.72 18.01
N PHE A 118 -8.29 -9.72 17.95
CA PHE A 118 -8.51 -11.03 18.56
C PHE A 118 -7.42 -11.45 19.56
N ILE A 119 -6.22 -10.86 19.45
CA ILE A 119 -5.06 -11.27 20.24
C ILE A 119 -4.62 -10.11 21.12
N ASP A 120 -4.72 -10.31 22.43
CA ASP A 120 -4.22 -9.37 23.43
C ASP A 120 -2.79 -9.71 23.84
N GLY A 121 -1.89 -8.77 23.58
CA GLY A 121 -0.52 -8.80 24.07
C GLY A 121 0.28 -10.06 23.70
N CYS A 122 1.33 -10.33 24.47
CA CYS A 122 2.15 -11.52 24.34
C CYS A 122 2.03 -12.33 25.63
N SER A 123 1.81 -13.64 25.51
CA SER A 123 1.91 -14.57 26.64
C SER A 123 3.33 -14.54 27.21
N PRO A 124 3.51 -14.61 28.54
CA PRO A 124 4.82 -14.83 29.15
C PRO A 124 5.46 -16.15 28.71
#